data_AF-A0A520PUP5-F1
#
_entry.id   AF-A0A520PUP5-F1
#
_cell.length_a   1.000
_cell.length_b   1.000
_cell.length_c   1.000
_cell.angle_alpha   90.00
_cell.angle_beta   90.00
_cell.angle_gamma   90.00
#
_symmetry.space_group_name_H-M   'P 1'
#
loop_
_entity.id
_entity.type
_entity.pdbx_description
1 polymer ?
#
loop_
_entity_poly.entity_id
_entity_poly.type
_entity_poly.pdbx_seq_one_letter_code
_entity_poly.pdbx_strand_id
1 'polypeptide(L)'
;MSDHDEDRSRPGRRDFLRGVTAAGLAAALPGCDDGEVPLDDDAGTDAGPLAPPDAGPPPGPVPPRERSYATFEHGVASGDPLPNGVILWTRVTPGMPGDPDPGTVEVTVEVARDVGFGTVDLTETVTTDASRDFTVKLD
;
A
#
# COMPACT_ATOMS: atom_id res chain seq x y z
N MET A 1 5.31 39.53 44.03
CA MET A 1 5.07 40.49 42.93
C MET A 1 6.13 40.20 41.89
N SER A 2 5.87 39.46 40.81
CA SER A 2 4.59 39.17 40.20
C SER A 2 4.66 37.86 39.43
N ASP A 3 3.61 37.07 39.54
CA ASP A 3 3.12 36.16 38.51
C ASP A 3 3.27 36.79 37.13
N HIS A 4 3.90 36.07 36.20
CA HIS A 4 3.66 36.26 34.77
C HIS A 4 2.85 35.08 34.28
N ASP A 5 1.55 35.30 34.37
CA ASP A 5 0.49 34.72 33.56
C ASP A 5 0.90 34.71 32.08
N GLU A 6 1.16 33.52 31.53
CA GLU A 6 1.09 33.27 30.09
C GLU A 6 0.34 31.94 29.85
N ASP A 7 -0.87 31.83 30.40
CA ASP A 7 -1.88 30.88 29.94
C ASP A 7 -2.59 31.44 28.70
N ARG A 8 -1.82 31.70 27.63
CA ARG A 8 -2.39 32.06 26.32
C ARG A 8 -2.82 30.79 25.58
N SER A 9 -4.02 30.33 25.93
CA SER A 9 -5.05 29.84 25.02
C SER A 9 -4.51 29.21 23.72
N ARG A 10 -3.92 28.02 23.81
CA ARG A 10 -3.71 27.16 22.66
C ARG A 10 -5.01 26.38 22.43
N PRO A 11 -5.79 26.62 21.35
CA PRO A 11 -6.95 25.80 21.06
C PRO A 11 -6.49 24.34 20.97
N GLY A 12 -7.03 23.53 21.87
CA GLY A 12 -6.61 22.15 22.07
C GLY A 12 -7.05 21.27 20.91
N ARG A 13 -6.27 20.21 20.68
CA ARG A 13 -6.45 19.14 19.67
C ARG A 13 -7.80 18.38 19.75
N ARG A 14 -8.72 18.78 20.63
CA ARG A 14 -9.94 18.07 21.01
C ARG A 14 -11.24 18.69 20.49
N ASP A 15 -11.17 19.83 19.79
CA ASP A 15 -12.38 20.56 19.35
C ASP A 15 -12.84 20.24 17.91
N PHE A 16 -12.14 19.37 17.18
CA PHE A 16 -12.36 19.25 15.72
C PHE A 16 -13.19 18.03 15.25
N LEU A 17 -13.62 17.12 16.14
CA LEU A 17 -14.45 15.97 15.70
C LEU A 17 -15.92 16.16 16.04
N ARG A 18 -16.56 17.11 15.33
CA ARG A 18 -18.02 17.18 15.17
C ARG A 18 -18.42 16.71 13.77
N GLY A 19 -18.82 15.44 13.68
CA GLY A 19 -19.97 14.91 12.95
C GLY A 19 -20.08 15.12 11.44
N VAL A 20 -20.01 14.01 10.68
CA VAL A 20 -20.90 13.74 9.53
C VAL A 20 -21.22 12.24 9.51
N THR A 21 -22.48 11.90 9.77
CA THR A 21 -23.10 10.62 9.41
C THR A 21 -23.74 10.76 8.04
N ALA A 22 -23.50 9.82 7.13
CA ALA A 22 -24.33 9.63 5.95
C ALA A 22 -24.42 8.15 5.57
N ALA A 23 -25.65 7.75 5.25
CA ALA A 23 -26.16 6.41 5.03
C ALA A 23 -25.68 5.77 3.71
N GLY A 24 -25.86 4.45 3.62
CA GLY A 24 -25.36 3.59 2.55
C GLY A 24 -26.20 3.51 1.28
N LEU A 25 -25.82 2.57 0.42
CA LEU A 25 -26.65 1.97 -0.63
C LEU A 25 -26.00 0.65 -1.11
N ALA A 26 -26.83 -0.38 -1.21
CA ALA A 26 -26.53 -1.72 -1.70
C ALA A 26 -26.95 -1.89 -3.18
N ALA A 27 -26.62 -3.07 -3.74
CA ALA A 27 -27.02 -3.66 -5.04
C ALA A 27 -26.02 -3.45 -6.19
N ALA A 28 -25.74 -4.40 -7.10
CA ALA A 28 -26.06 -5.83 -7.24
C ALA A 28 -25.14 -6.38 -8.36
N LEU A 29 -24.80 -7.68 -8.32
CA LEU A 29 -24.08 -8.39 -9.39
C LEU A 29 -25.08 -8.85 -10.48
N PRO A 30 -24.72 -8.67 -11.76
CA PRO A 30 -24.97 -9.71 -12.77
C PRO A 30 -23.73 -9.87 -13.67
N GLY A 31 -23.41 -11.00 -14.29
CA GLY A 31 -24.07 -12.28 -14.45
C GLY A 31 -23.09 -13.16 -15.24
N CYS A 32 -23.23 -14.47 -15.09
CA CYS A 32 -22.54 -15.45 -15.93
C CYS A 32 -23.09 -15.35 -17.36
N ASP A 33 -22.19 -15.22 -18.32
CA ASP A 33 -22.46 -15.35 -19.74
C ASP A 33 -21.91 -16.71 -20.17
N ASP A 34 -22.80 -17.66 -20.39
CA ASP A 34 -22.54 -19.00 -20.92
C ASP A 34 -22.67 -18.94 -22.44
N GLY A 35 -21.55 -18.75 -23.13
CA GLY A 35 -21.45 -18.81 -24.59
C GLY A 35 -21.00 -20.20 -25.07
N GLU A 36 -21.97 -21.04 -25.46
CA GLU A 36 -21.78 -22.28 -26.23
C GLU A 36 -21.23 -21.94 -27.63
N VAL A 37 -20.08 -22.49 -28.01
CA VAL A 37 -19.55 -22.43 -29.38
C VAL A 37 -19.50 -23.84 -30.00
N PRO A 38 -19.92 -24.02 -31.27
CA PRO A 38 -19.97 -25.32 -31.93
C PRO A 38 -18.60 -25.96 -32.09
N LEU A 39 -18.56 -27.29 -31.96
CA LEU A 39 -17.41 -28.13 -32.28
C LEU A 39 -17.29 -28.24 -33.80
N ASP A 40 -16.27 -27.60 -34.37
CA ASP A 40 -15.77 -27.90 -35.70
C ASP A 40 -14.51 -28.78 -35.57
N ASP A 41 -14.67 -30.08 -35.81
CA ASP A 41 -13.60 -31.01 -36.14
C ASP A 41 -13.15 -30.78 -37.59
N ASP A 42 -11.86 -30.48 -37.85
CA ASP A 42 -11.11 -31.19 -38.89
C ASP A 42 -9.58 -30.96 -38.84
N ALA A 43 -8.88 -32.05 -39.16
CA ALA A 43 -7.55 -32.15 -39.78
C ALA A 43 -6.31 -31.59 -39.07
N GLY A 44 -5.50 -32.55 -38.60
CA GLY A 44 -4.16 -32.32 -38.12
C GLY A 44 -3.20 -31.80 -39.19
N THR A 45 -2.29 -30.94 -38.72
CA THR A 45 -0.95 -30.81 -39.26
C THR A 45 0.01 -31.12 -38.12
N ASP A 46 0.70 -32.26 -38.25
CA ASP A 46 1.88 -32.62 -37.47
C ASP A 46 2.98 -31.60 -37.77
N ALA A 47 3.02 -30.54 -36.97
CA ALA A 47 4.18 -29.68 -36.82
C ALA A 47 4.78 -30.00 -35.45
N GLY A 48 5.75 -30.92 -35.45
CA GLY A 48 6.56 -31.21 -34.27
C GLY A 48 7.12 -29.91 -33.65
N PRO A 49 7.38 -29.89 -32.33
CA PRO A 49 7.65 -28.65 -31.62
C PRO A 49 8.89 -27.96 -32.19
N LEU A 50 8.67 -26.81 -32.84
CA LEU A 50 9.73 -25.85 -33.11
C LEU A 50 10.23 -25.36 -31.75
N ALA A 51 11.37 -25.89 -31.32
CA ALA A 51 12.09 -25.38 -30.17
C ALA A 51 12.37 -23.88 -30.38
N PRO A 52 12.14 -23.02 -29.37
CA PRO A 52 12.48 -21.61 -29.50
C PRO A 52 14.01 -21.47 -29.68
N PRO A 53 14.49 -20.72 -30.68
CA PRO A 53 15.90 -20.41 -30.76
C PRO A 53 16.27 -19.44 -29.62
N ASP A 54 17.19 -19.89 -28.78
CA ASP A 54 17.97 -19.09 -27.83
C ASP A 54 17.30 -18.69 -26.51
N ALA A 55 16.66 -19.66 -25.83
CA ALA A 55 16.60 -19.60 -24.38
C ALA A 55 18.01 -19.91 -23.84
N GLY A 56 18.77 -18.88 -23.46
CA GLY A 56 20.02 -19.05 -22.72
C GLY A 56 19.84 -19.96 -21.49
N PRO A 57 20.94 -20.43 -20.87
CA PRO A 57 20.86 -21.34 -19.73
C PRO A 57 19.85 -20.82 -18.70
N PRO A 58 18.95 -21.67 -18.19
CA PRO A 58 17.92 -21.24 -17.27
C PRO A 58 18.60 -20.49 -16.12
N PRO A 59 18.04 -19.36 -15.64
CA PRO A 59 18.57 -18.75 -14.44
C PRO A 59 18.67 -19.84 -13.38
N GLY A 60 19.84 -19.97 -12.76
CA GLY A 60 20.03 -20.90 -11.66
C GLY A 60 18.99 -20.66 -10.55
N PRO A 61 18.87 -21.56 -9.57
CA PRO A 61 17.88 -21.44 -8.50
C PRO A 61 17.90 -20.02 -7.92
N VAL A 62 16.87 -19.24 -8.21
CA VAL A 62 16.69 -17.96 -7.53
C VAL A 62 16.36 -18.30 -6.08
N PRO A 63 17.10 -17.78 -5.09
CA PRO A 63 16.71 -17.99 -3.70
C PRO A 63 15.28 -17.50 -3.53
N PRO A 64 14.46 -18.13 -2.67
CA PRO A 64 13.17 -17.57 -2.32
C PRO A 64 13.40 -16.12 -1.92
N ARG A 65 12.77 -15.18 -2.63
CA ARG A 65 12.62 -13.84 -2.08
C ARG A 65 11.79 -14.06 -0.84
N GLU A 66 12.37 -13.88 0.34
CA GLU A 66 11.60 -13.78 1.57
C GLU A 66 10.69 -12.59 1.38
N ARG A 67 9.48 -12.86 0.86
CA ARG A 67 8.43 -11.87 0.77
C ARG A 67 7.98 -11.69 2.20
N SER A 68 8.62 -10.77 2.90
CA SER A 68 8.02 -10.13 4.06
C SER A 68 6.77 -9.43 3.54
N TYR A 69 5.65 -10.14 3.63
CA TYR A 69 4.35 -9.57 3.34
C TYR A 69 4.09 -8.52 4.41
N ALA A 70 3.73 -7.32 4.00
CA ALA A 70 3.39 -6.24 4.90
C ALA A 70 2.11 -5.60 4.38
N THR A 71 1.19 -5.26 5.28
CA THR A 71 -0.12 -4.71 4.95
C THR A 71 -0.38 -3.43 5.73
N PHE A 72 -1.26 -2.58 5.19
CA PHE A 72 -1.65 -1.31 5.82
C PHE A 72 -3.04 -1.43 6.46
N GLU A 73 -3.21 -2.37 7.40
CA GLU A 73 -4.51 -2.60 8.06
C GLU A 73 -5.02 -1.39 8.85
N HIS A 74 -4.10 -0.53 9.30
CA HIS A 74 -4.40 0.70 10.02
C HIS A 74 -4.60 1.91 9.09
N GLY A 75 -4.50 1.70 7.78
CA GLY A 75 -4.59 2.73 6.76
C GLY A 75 -3.39 3.68 6.74
N VAL A 76 -3.59 4.79 6.04
CA VAL A 76 -2.62 5.89 5.90
C VAL A 76 -3.33 7.17 6.28
N ALA A 77 -2.63 8.07 6.96
CA ALA A 77 -3.15 9.37 7.35
C ALA A 77 -2.18 10.50 7.00
N SER A 78 -2.73 11.68 6.76
CA SER A 78 -1.99 12.94 6.66
C SER A 78 -2.48 13.91 7.73
N GLY A 79 -1.61 14.77 8.26
CA GLY A 79 -2.00 15.77 9.26
C GLY A 79 -0.92 16.82 9.53
N ASP A 80 -1.16 17.69 10.51
CA ASP A 80 -0.23 18.74 10.94
C ASP A 80 0.35 19.57 9.77
N PRO A 81 -0.46 20.39 9.08
CA PRO A 81 0.02 21.17 7.95
C PRO A 81 1.14 22.14 8.37
N LEU A 82 2.22 22.12 7.59
CA LEU A 82 3.35 23.03 7.65
C LEU A 82 3.22 24.09 6.55
N PRO A 83 4.04 25.16 6.56
CA PRO A 83 3.98 26.21 5.53
C PRO A 83 4.09 25.68 4.09
N ASN A 84 4.78 24.56 3.90
CA ASN A 84 5.08 23.94 2.62
C ASN A 84 5.00 22.40 2.64
N GLY A 85 4.31 21.82 3.62
CA GLY A 85 4.33 20.38 3.85
C GLY A 85 3.19 19.86 4.70
N VAL A 86 3.16 18.55 4.88
CA VAL A 86 2.19 17.83 5.70
C VAL A 86 2.87 16.59 6.24
N ILE A 87 2.53 16.20 7.46
CA ILE A 87 3.01 14.95 8.01
C ILE A 87 2.22 13.79 7.43
N LEU A 88 2.92 12.77 6.94
CA LEU A 88 2.38 11.46 6.58
C LEU A 88 2.64 10.46 7.69
N TRP A 89 1.62 9.65 8.01
CA TRP A 89 1.68 8.63 9.04
C TRP A 89 1.03 7.33 8.57
N THR A 90 1.65 6.20 8.92
CA THR A 90 1.04 4.88 8.82
C THR A 90 1.65 3.94 9.86
N ARG A 91 0.90 2.89 10.21
CA ARG A 91 1.40 1.75 10.96
C ARG A 91 1.26 0.50 10.09
N VAL A 92 2.39 -0.13 9.82
CA VAL A 92 2.44 -1.32 8.98
C VAL A 92 2.20 -2.56 9.82
N THR A 93 1.36 -3.47 9.33
CA THR A 93 1.20 -4.80 9.91
C THR A 93 2.12 -5.76 9.15
N PRO A 94 3.21 -6.24 9.77
CA PRO A 94 4.09 -7.21 9.11
C PRO A 94 3.56 -8.65 9.21
N GLY A 95 3.91 -9.45 8.20
CA GLY A 95 3.69 -10.90 8.15
C GLY A 95 2.23 -11.32 8.04
N MET A 96 2.02 -12.64 8.03
CA MET A 96 0.76 -13.26 8.40
C MET A 96 0.77 -13.62 9.89
N PRO A 97 -0.40 -13.77 10.54
CA PRO A 97 -0.47 -14.24 11.92
C PRO A 97 0.26 -15.58 12.09
N GLY A 98 1.27 -15.61 12.96
CA GLY A 98 2.07 -16.81 13.24
C GLY A 98 3.44 -16.87 12.56
N ASP A 99 3.77 -15.90 11.70
CA ASP A 99 5.13 -15.75 11.17
C ASP A 99 6.11 -15.33 12.29
N PRO A 100 7.41 -15.72 12.17
CA PRO A 100 8.46 -15.16 13.01
C PRO A 100 8.52 -13.63 12.84
N ASP A 101 9.06 -12.94 13.85
CA ASP A 101 9.24 -11.49 13.80
C ASP A 101 9.95 -11.10 12.48
N PRO A 102 9.34 -10.23 11.64
CA PRO A 102 9.94 -9.78 10.38
C PRO A 102 11.28 -9.06 10.55
N GLY A 103 11.63 -8.66 11.78
CA GLY A 103 12.76 -7.77 12.04
C GLY A 103 12.42 -6.35 11.56
N THR A 104 12.88 -6.01 10.37
CA THR A 104 12.73 -4.66 9.78
C THR A 104 11.85 -4.69 8.55
N VAL A 105 10.98 -3.69 8.42
CA VAL A 105 10.15 -3.43 7.25
C VAL A 105 10.58 -2.13 6.60
N GLU A 106 10.81 -2.19 5.29
CA GLU A 106 11.07 -1.02 4.46
C GLU A 106 9.75 -0.51 3.86
N VAL A 107 9.50 0.79 3.97
CA VAL A 107 8.29 1.44 3.47
C VAL A 107 8.69 2.59 2.56
N THR A 108 8.33 2.48 1.28
CA THR A 108 8.45 3.58 0.33
C THR A 108 7.21 4.46 0.39
N VAL A 109 7.42 5.77 0.50
CA VAL A 109 6.39 6.80 0.55
C VAL A 109 6.58 7.70 -0.66
N GLU A 110 5.51 7.90 -1.42
CA GLU A 110 5.51 8.78 -2.59
C GLU A 110 4.44 9.86 -2.46
N VAL A 111 4.79 11.09 -2.82
CA VAL A 111 3.87 12.23 -2.92
C VAL A 111 3.85 12.71 -4.36
N ALA A 112 2.68 12.68 -4.97
CA ALA A 112 2.49 13.06 -6.36
C ALA A 112 1.45 14.17 -6.51
N ARG A 113 1.56 14.94 -7.61
CA ARG A 113 0.60 16.01 -7.95
C ARG A 113 -0.70 15.48 -8.52
N ASP A 114 -0.68 14.25 -8.99
CA ASP A 114 -1.80 13.60 -9.65
C ASP A 114 -2.05 12.21 -9.06
N VAL A 115 -3.32 11.79 -9.12
CA VAL A 115 -3.80 10.52 -8.55
C VAL A 115 -3.21 9.28 -9.25
N GLY A 116 -2.64 9.46 -10.44
CA GLY A 116 -1.99 8.39 -11.21
C GLY A 116 -0.50 8.25 -10.90
N PHE A 117 0.04 9.09 -10.00
CA PHE A 117 1.48 9.14 -9.69
C PHE A 117 2.35 9.39 -10.94
N GLY A 118 1.86 10.15 -11.92
CA GLY A 118 2.60 10.52 -13.12
C GLY A 118 3.66 11.60 -12.89
N THR A 119 3.44 12.48 -11.91
CA THR A 119 4.37 13.53 -11.46
C THR A 119 4.62 13.42 -9.96
N VAL A 120 5.62 12.63 -9.59
CA VAL A 120 6.05 12.44 -8.20
C VAL A 120 6.99 13.58 -7.79
N ASP A 121 6.62 14.31 -6.74
CA ASP A 121 7.42 15.40 -6.17
C ASP A 121 8.36 14.90 -5.06
N LEU A 122 8.02 13.80 -4.39
CA LEU A 122 8.80 13.18 -3.31
C LEU A 122 8.70 11.66 -3.38
N THR A 123 9.84 10.97 -3.28
CA THR A 123 9.92 9.53 -3.00
C THR A 123 10.93 9.35 -1.87
N GLU A 124 10.50 8.76 -0.77
CA GLU A 124 11.32 8.49 0.41
C GLU A 124 11.16 7.04 0.85
N THR A 125 12.23 6.45 1.36
CA THR A 125 12.22 5.08 1.88
C THR A 125 12.57 5.10 3.36
N VAL A 126 11.65 4.61 4.19
CA VAL A 126 11.78 4.59 5.65
C VAL A 126 11.77 3.15 6.14
N THR A 127 12.78 2.78 6.92
CA THR A 127 12.81 1.51 7.64
C THR A 127 12.14 1.66 9.01
N THR A 128 11.30 0.70 9.37
CA THR A 128 10.66 0.59 10.69
C THR A 128 10.73 -0.84 11.20
N ASP A 129 10.49 -1.04 12.49
CA ASP A 129 10.62 -2.32 13.18
C ASP A 129 9.75 -2.35 14.44
N ALA A 130 9.77 -3.46 15.15
CA ALA A 130 8.97 -3.68 16.36
C ALA A 130 9.23 -2.62 17.46
N SER A 131 10.44 -2.06 17.57
CA SER A 131 10.76 -1.02 18.57
C SER A 131 10.02 0.30 18.34
N ARG A 132 9.59 0.54 17.09
CA ARG A 132 8.79 1.69 16.67
C ARG A 132 7.34 1.31 16.40
N ASP A 133 6.93 0.13 16.85
CA ASP A 133 5.60 -0.42 16.61
C ASP A 133 5.23 -0.48 15.12
N PHE A 134 6.24 -0.71 14.26
CA PHE A 134 6.15 -0.64 12.80
C PHE A 134 5.49 0.64 12.27
N THR A 135 5.63 1.73 13.01
CA THR A 135 5.08 3.04 12.67
C THR A 135 6.06 3.81 11.80
N VAL A 136 5.55 4.42 10.73
CA VAL A 136 6.25 5.36 9.86
C VAL A 136 5.64 6.74 10.03
N LYS A 137 6.51 7.75 10.16
CA LYS A 137 6.15 9.16 10.21
C LYS A 137 7.15 9.95 9.34
N LEU A 138 6.63 10.63 8.33
CA LEU A 138 7.39 11.47 7.40
C LEU A 138 6.82 12.90 7.44
N ASP A 139 7.65 13.92 7.27
CA ASP A 139 7.31 15.36 7.38
C ASP A 139 7.52 16.09 6.05
#